data_AF-A0AAN7AD52-F1
#
_entry.id   AF-A0AAN7AD52-F1
#
_cell.length_a   1.000
_cell.length_b   1.000
_cell.length_c   1.000
_cell.angle_alpha   90.00
_cell.angle_beta   90.00
_cell.angle_gamma   90.00
#
_symmetry.space_group_name_H-M   'P 1'
#
loop_
_entity.id
_entity.type
_entity.pdbx_description
1 polymer ?
#
loop_
_entity_poly.entity_id
_entity_poly.type
_entity_poly.pdbx_seq_one_letter_code
_entity_poly.pdbx_strand_id
1 'polypeptide(L)'
;MSMFRAKKFDLGCFTNIKIIRDHSKRKAFEAAEPERQALRYIIRNTTLPMRTRAMAQLQLTQMHCYTRPTQIRNRCVMGGKGRGVLRAFKMSRYNFRMEALAGNLPGVKKASW
;
A
#
# COMPACT_ATOMS: atom_id res chain seq x y z
N MET A 1 -0.16 20.63 6.65
CA MET A 1 0.39 19.41 5.99
C MET A 1 -0.09 18.19 6.76
N SER A 2 -0.48 17.09 6.08
CA SER A 2 -0.83 15.83 6.77
C SER A 2 0.38 15.36 7.61
N MET A 3 0.14 14.93 8.85
CA MET A 3 1.17 14.47 9.81
C MET A 3 2.10 13.39 9.23
N PHE A 4 1.63 12.59 8.26
CA PHE A 4 2.37 11.48 7.67
C PHE A 4 3.12 11.82 6.37
N ARG A 5 2.95 13.03 5.83
CA ARG A 5 3.66 13.44 4.61
C ARG A 5 5.04 13.96 4.99
N ALA A 6 6.09 13.34 4.46
CA ALA A 6 7.46 13.81 4.65
C ALA A 6 7.63 15.25 4.16
N LYS A 7 8.40 16.04 4.92
CA LYS A 7 8.72 17.44 4.55
C LYS A 7 9.65 17.48 3.33
N LYS A 8 10.61 16.55 3.26
CA LYS A 8 11.47 16.35 2.09
C LYS A 8 10.87 15.31 1.16
N PHE A 9 10.91 15.56 -0.14
CA PHE A 9 10.40 14.64 -1.15
C PHE A 9 11.34 13.45 -1.34
N ASP A 10 10.78 12.24 -1.33
CA ASP A 10 11.48 10.97 -1.18
C ASP A 10 11.05 9.91 -2.21
N LEU A 11 10.34 10.32 -3.27
CA LEU A 11 9.88 9.45 -4.36
C LEU A 11 10.72 9.67 -5.62
N GLY A 12 11.18 8.59 -6.24
CA GLY A 12 11.91 8.62 -7.53
C GLY A 12 11.06 8.25 -8.75
N CYS A 13 9.75 8.05 -8.58
CA CYS A 13 8.83 7.67 -9.65
C CYS A 13 7.96 8.85 -10.12
N PHE A 14 7.06 8.60 -11.10
CA PHE A 14 6.09 9.60 -11.52
C PHE A 14 5.31 10.12 -10.33
N THR A 15 5.25 11.44 -10.17
CA THR A 15 4.69 12.07 -8.98
C THR A 15 3.25 12.50 -9.25
N ASN A 16 2.37 12.18 -8.31
CA ASN A 16 0.96 12.58 -8.36
C ASN A 16 0.46 12.72 -6.93
N ILE A 17 -0.45 13.64 -6.67
CA ILE A 17 -1.13 13.82 -5.38
C ILE A 17 -1.58 12.48 -4.78
N LYS A 18 -2.16 11.60 -5.61
CA LYS A 18 -2.65 10.30 -5.15
C LYS A 18 -1.55 9.27 -4.88
N ILE A 19 -0.40 9.39 -5.55
CA ILE A 19 0.78 8.54 -5.31
C ILE A 19 1.46 8.97 -4.02
N ILE A 20 1.66 10.27 -3.82
CA ILE A 20 2.21 10.83 -2.58
C ILE A 20 1.37 10.37 -1.38
N ARG A 21 0.04 10.45 -1.51
CA ARG A 21 -0.88 9.96 -0.47
C ARG A 21 -0.77 8.46 -0.23
N ASP A 22 -0.67 7.64 -1.28
CA ASP A 22 -0.51 6.19 -1.15
C ASP A 22 0.84 5.82 -0.52
N HIS A 23 1.90 6.54 -0.88
CA HIS A 23 3.23 6.38 -0.31
C HIS A 23 3.27 6.67 1.19
N SER A 24 2.68 7.80 1.63
CA SER A 24 2.54 8.10 3.05
C SER A 24 1.76 7.03 3.81
N LYS A 25 0.72 6.44 3.21
CA LYS A 25 -0.02 5.34 3.82
C LYS A 25 0.84 4.08 3.99
N ARG A 26 1.63 3.73 2.97
CA ARG A 26 2.53 2.56 3.03
C ARG A 26 3.55 2.71 4.17
N LYS A 27 4.21 3.87 4.26
CA LYS A 27 5.17 4.15 5.35
C LYS A 27 4.52 4.15 6.73
N ALA A 28 3.34 4.75 6.85
CA ALA A 28 2.59 4.76 8.11
C ALA A 28 2.15 3.35 8.53
N PHE A 29 1.75 2.50 7.56
CA PHE A 29 1.40 1.11 7.81
C PHE A 29 2.61 0.27 8.20
N GLU A 30 3.73 0.41 7.49
CA GLU A 30 4.99 -0.30 7.77
C GLU A 30 5.45 -0.07 9.22
N ALA A 31 5.44 1.18 9.67
CA ALA A 31 5.81 1.51 11.05
C ALA A 31 4.84 0.93 12.11
N ALA A 32 3.53 0.88 11.79
CA ALA A 32 2.48 0.47 12.73
C ALA A 32 2.04 -1.00 12.59
N GLU A 33 2.65 -1.77 11.68
CA GLU A 33 2.24 -3.13 11.37
C GLU A 33 2.37 -4.08 12.57
N PRO A 34 3.51 -4.13 13.30
CA PRO A 34 3.66 -5.04 14.44
C PRO A 34 2.65 -4.76 15.56
N GLU A 35 2.47 -3.49 15.91
CA GLU A 35 1.50 -3.04 16.92
C GLU A 35 0.07 -3.45 16.51
N ARG A 36 -0.30 -3.20 15.25
CA ARG A 36 -1.62 -3.56 14.73
C ARG A 36 -1.85 -5.06 14.75
N GLN A 37 -0.84 -5.87 14.44
CA GLN A 37 -0.94 -7.33 14.48
C GLN A 37 -1.09 -7.84 15.91
N ALA A 38 -0.36 -7.28 16.87
CA ALA A 38 -0.51 -7.61 18.30
C ALA A 38 -1.94 -7.35 18.79
N LEU A 39 -2.49 -6.16 18.50
CA LEU A 39 -3.88 -5.82 18.84
C LEU A 39 -4.88 -6.79 18.18
N ARG A 40 -4.66 -7.10 16.90
CA ARG A 40 -5.49 -8.05 16.14
C ARG A 40 -5.46 -9.47 16.69
N TYR A 41 -4.31 -9.89 17.23
CA TYR A 41 -4.14 -11.19 17.88
C TYR A 41 -4.92 -11.22 19.21
N ILE A 42 -4.72 -10.22 20.06
CA ILE A 42 -5.40 -10.10 21.37
C ILE A 42 -6.92 -10.16 21.20
N ILE A 43 -7.48 -9.41 20.24
CA ILE A 43 -8.94 -9.36 20.00
C ILE A 43 -9.52 -10.74 19.64
N ARG A 44 -8.79 -11.51 18.82
CA ARG A 44 -9.23 -12.84 18.33
C ARG A 44 -9.00 -13.95 19.35
N ASN A 45 -8.09 -13.76 20.29
CA ASN A 45 -7.77 -14.77 21.28
C ASN A 45 -8.90 -14.87 22.33
N THR A 46 -9.64 -15.98 22.32
CA THR A 46 -10.75 -16.25 23.23
C THR A 46 -10.30 -16.70 24.62
N THR A 47 -9.03 -17.07 24.81
CA THR A 47 -8.50 -17.44 26.13
C THR A 47 -8.24 -16.24 27.03
N LEU A 48 -8.12 -15.04 26.44
CA LEU A 48 -7.88 -13.80 27.17
C LEU A 48 -9.18 -13.24 27.78
N PRO A 49 -9.09 -12.54 28.93
CA PRO A 49 -10.24 -11.89 29.56
C PRO A 49 -10.96 -10.92 28.62
N MET A 50 -12.28 -10.79 28.77
CA MET A 50 -13.08 -9.88 27.95
C MET A 50 -12.59 -8.43 28.01
N ARG A 51 -12.15 -7.98 29.19
CA ARG A 51 -11.64 -6.61 29.41
C ARG A 51 -10.41 -6.31 28.55
N THR A 52 -9.45 -7.23 28.45
CA THR A 52 -8.23 -7.00 27.66
C THR A 52 -8.55 -6.96 26.16
N ARG A 53 -9.46 -7.82 25.71
CA ARG A 53 -9.96 -7.84 24.33
C ARG A 53 -10.69 -6.54 23.98
N ALA A 54 -11.56 -6.06 24.86
CA ALA A 54 -12.27 -4.80 24.68
C ALA A 54 -11.32 -3.60 24.61
N MET A 55 -10.31 -3.55 25.48
CA MET A 55 -9.28 -2.50 25.46
C MET A 55 -8.49 -2.50 24.15
N ALA A 56 -8.03 -3.67 23.69
CA ALA A 56 -7.32 -3.79 22.42
C ALA A 56 -8.20 -3.39 21.22
N GLN A 57 -9.50 -3.67 21.28
CA GLN A 57 -10.46 -3.28 20.25
C GLN A 57 -10.68 -1.76 20.20
N LEU A 58 -10.75 -1.09 21.36
CA LEU A 58 -10.81 0.37 21.43
C LEU A 58 -9.53 1.00 20.85
N GLN A 59 -8.36 0.52 21.26
CA GLN A 59 -7.07 0.99 20.74
C GLN A 59 -6.97 0.83 19.21
N LEU A 60 -7.33 -0.35 18.68
CA LEU A 60 -7.30 -0.62 17.24
C LEU A 60 -8.23 0.31 16.44
N THR A 61 -9.33 0.73 17.05
CA THR A 61 -10.32 1.64 16.44
C THR A 61 -9.81 3.08 16.40
N GLN A 62 -9.09 3.51 17.45
CA GLN A 62 -8.49 4.84 17.57
C GLN A 62 -7.29 5.05 16.61
N MET A 63 -6.61 3.98 16.19
CA MET A 63 -5.50 4.10 15.25
C MET A 63 -5.88 4.86 13.97
N HIS A 64 -5.01 5.76 13.53
CA HIS A 64 -5.24 6.61 12.37
C HIS A 64 -5.53 5.81 11.09
N CYS A 65 -6.38 6.34 10.21
CA CYS A 65 -6.83 5.62 9.01
C CYS A 65 -5.70 5.19 8.06
N TYR A 66 -4.56 5.89 8.05
CA TYR A 66 -3.41 5.55 7.19
C TYR A 66 -2.68 4.28 7.66
N THR A 67 -2.85 3.86 8.92
CA THR A 67 -2.33 2.60 9.45
C THR A 67 -3.15 1.38 9.02
N ARG A 68 -4.22 1.57 8.23
CA ARG A 68 -5.08 0.47 7.78
C ARG A 68 -4.54 -0.09 6.46
N PRO A 69 -4.25 -1.40 6.37
CA PRO A 69 -3.74 -1.98 5.11
C PRO A 69 -4.77 -1.91 3.98
N THR A 70 -6.07 -1.89 4.30
CA THR A 70 -7.17 -1.79 3.32
C THR A 70 -7.20 -0.45 2.57
N GLN A 71 -6.49 0.56 3.05
CA GLN A 71 -6.42 1.89 2.42
C GLN A 71 -5.36 1.99 1.31
N ILE A 72 -4.45 1.02 1.25
CA ILE A 72 -3.33 1.00 0.30
C ILE A 72 -3.84 0.45 -1.04
N ARG A 73 -3.46 1.11 -2.14
CA ARG A 73 -3.87 0.68 -3.48
C ARG A 73 -2.69 0.74 -4.44
N ASN A 74 -2.49 -0.33 -5.21
CA ASN A 74 -1.46 -0.34 -6.24
C ASN A 74 -1.70 0.74 -7.30
N ARG A 75 -0.63 1.49 -7.60
CA ARG A 75 -0.60 2.54 -8.61
C ARG A 75 0.54 2.29 -9.59
N CYS A 76 0.33 2.74 -10.81
CA CYS A 76 1.34 2.73 -11.86
C CYS A 76 2.50 3.67 -11.49
N VAL A 77 3.73 3.15 -11.49
CA VAL A 77 4.95 3.91 -11.17
C VAL A 77 5.25 4.98 -12.21
N MET A 78 4.91 4.76 -13.49
CA MET A 78 5.18 5.72 -14.57
C MET A 78 4.05 6.71 -14.87
N GLY A 79 2.80 6.40 -14.51
CA GLY A 79 1.64 7.22 -14.91
C GLY A 79 0.60 7.45 -13.82
N GLY A 80 0.83 6.98 -12.59
CA GLY A 80 -0.03 7.24 -11.42
C GLY A 80 -1.44 6.63 -11.43
N LYS A 81 -1.83 5.97 -12.52
CA LYS A 81 -3.12 5.29 -12.67
C LYS A 81 -3.28 4.23 -11.57
N GLY A 82 -4.43 4.23 -10.90
CA GLY A 82 -4.77 3.26 -9.85
C GLY A 82 -5.65 2.09 -10.31
N ARG A 83 -5.98 2.02 -11.61
CA ARG A 83 -6.82 0.99 -12.21
C ARG A 83 -6.01 0.23 -13.26
N GLY A 84 -6.25 -1.07 -13.40
CA GLY A 84 -5.55 -1.92 -14.36
C GLY A 84 -4.03 -1.93 -14.16
N VAL A 85 -3.58 -2.06 -12.91
CA VAL A 85 -2.15 -2.14 -12.55
C VAL A 85 -1.76 -3.60 -12.43
N LEU A 86 -0.75 -4.01 -13.18
CA LEU A 86 -0.17 -5.35 -13.09
C LEU A 86 0.77 -5.39 -11.87
N ARG A 87 0.56 -6.35 -10.97
CA ARG A 87 1.29 -6.42 -9.69
C ARG A 87 2.79 -6.65 -9.89
N ALA A 88 3.17 -7.56 -10.78
CA ALA A 88 4.57 -7.91 -11.06
C ALA A 88 5.38 -6.71 -11.58
N PHE A 89 4.80 -5.95 -12.52
CA PHE A 89 5.50 -4.85 -13.20
C PHE A 89 5.25 -3.48 -12.57
N LYS A 90 4.32 -3.35 -11.61
CA LYS A 90 3.92 -2.08 -10.98
C LYS A 90 3.51 -0.98 -11.98
N MET A 91 3.00 -1.38 -13.15
CA MET A 91 2.62 -0.49 -14.25
C MET A 91 1.18 -0.73 -14.72
N SER A 92 0.60 0.27 -15.39
CA SER A 92 -0.72 0.12 -16.02
C SER A 92 -0.63 -0.78 -17.25
N ARG A 93 -1.74 -1.44 -17.63
CA ARG A 93 -1.80 -2.32 -18.82
C ARG A 93 -1.28 -1.66 -20.11
N TYR A 94 -1.60 -0.38 -20.32
CA TYR A 94 -1.15 0.35 -21.51
C TYR A 94 0.37 0.58 -21.49
N ASN A 95 0.89 1.07 -20.37
CA ASN A 95 2.33 1.30 -20.24
C ASN A 95 3.10 -0.02 -20.34
N PHE A 96 2.61 -1.09 -19.71
CA PHE A 96 3.18 -2.42 -19.86
C PHE A 96 3.26 -2.86 -21.33
N ARG A 97 2.19 -2.64 -22.12
CA ARG A 97 2.20 -2.96 -23.56
C ARG A 97 3.29 -2.17 -24.29
N MET A 98 3.41 -0.87 -24.04
CA MET A 98 4.41 -0.03 -24.72
C MET A 98 5.83 -0.46 -24.36
N GLU A 99 6.11 -0.68 -23.07
CA GLU A 99 7.43 -1.14 -22.62
C GLU A 99 7.77 -2.56 -23.12
N ALA A 100 6.76 -3.44 -23.20
CA ALA A 100 6.94 -4.79 -23.74
C ALA A 100 7.30 -4.75 -25.23
N LEU A 101 6.63 -3.90 -26.02
CA LEU A 101 6.92 -3.75 -27.45
C LEU A 101 8.26 -3.04 -27.69
N ALA A 102 8.66 -2.13 -26.79
CA ALA A 102 9.96 -1.45 -26.85
C ALA A 102 11.13 -2.36 -26.42
N GLY A 103 10.86 -3.53 -25.83
CA GLY A 103 11.92 -4.45 -25.35
C GLY A 103 12.51 -4.09 -23.98
N ASN A 104 11.93 -3.13 -23.26
CA ASN A 104 12.41 -2.70 -21.94
C ASN A 104 12.06 -3.68 -20.82
N LEU A 105 11.16 -4.63 -21.08
CA LEU A 105 10.71 -5.62 -20.10
C LEU A 105 11.44 -6.97 -20.27
N PRO A 106 12.18 -7.44 -19.25
CA PRO A 106 12.93 -8.68 -19.34
C PRO A 106 11.99 -9.88 -19.48
N GLY A 107 12.24 -10.73 -20.49
CA GLY A 107 11.52 -11.99 -20.71
C GLY A 107 10.11 -11.85 -21.28
N VAL A 108 9.62 -10.64 -21.54
CA VAL A 108 8.28 -10.43 -22.12
C VAL A 108 8.38 -10.42 -23.65
N LYS A 109 7.67 -11.36 -24.30
CA LYS A 109 7.51 -11.40 -25.76
C LYS A 109 6.03 -11.44 -26.13
N LYS A 110 5.70 -11.00 -27.35
CA LYS A 110 4.35 -11.16 -27.90
C LYS A 110 4.06 -12.66 -27.99
N ALA A 111 2.92 -13.07 -27.44
CA ALA A 111 2.49 -14.45 -27.54
C ALA A 111 1.94 -14.73 -28.95
N SER A 112 2.33 -15.87 -29.50
CA SER A 112 1.86 -16.41 -30.78
C SER A 112 1.57 -17.88 -30.56
N TRP A 113 0.30 -18.24 -30.68
CA TRP A 113 -0.20 -19.62 -30.63
C TRP A 113 -1.22 -19.77 -31.75
#